data_AF-A0A345HPN3-F1
#
_entry.id   AF-A0A345HPN3-F1
#
_cell.length_a   1.000
_cell.length_b   1.000
_cell.length_c   1.000
_cell.angle_alpha   90.00
_cell.angle_beta   90.00
_cell.angle_gamma   90.00
#
_symmetry.space_group_name_H-M   'P 1'
#
loop_
_entity.id
_entity.type
_entity.pdbx_description
1 polymer ?
#
loop_
_entity_poly.entity_id
_entity_poly.type
_entity_poly.pdbx_seq_one_letter_code
_entity_poly.pdbx_strand_id
1 'polypeptide(L)'
;MKAEPGSEPDLGLDPDSVASPHKPPSEQLTAWLTTLVRNREYGDLAQLRRSRVQTNAHIRAGWYAPEARENPAGREVFEQVAFLFAVYHRGMSKPLYGTESLGAAARRIGSRAGRGPDDPGAVRLVDRIVASRRIPWRHLQHTVARLRACEQQPPSWTRLANDLGEWHDRKARIAYRWAVDFHDPSAADFPLYDTGNPSTASKQTNRKGTTT
;
A
#
# COMPACT_ATOMS: atom_id res chain seq x y z
N MET A 1 26.34 -40.34 60.88
CA MET A 1 26.71 -39.36 59.83
C MET A 1 25.71 -39.53 58.69
N LYS A 2 24.80 -38.56 58.52
CA LYS A 2 23.78 -38.56 57.46
C LYS A 2 24.38 -37.87 56.23
N ALA A 3 24.27 -38.51 55.07
CA ALA A 3 24.64 -37.93 53.79
C ALA A 3 23.48 -37.04 53.29
N GLU A 4 23.81 -35.84 52.84
CA GLU A 4 22.90 -34.88 52.20
C GLU A 4 22.54 -35.34 50.77
N PRO A 5 21.28 -35.18 50.31
CA PRO A 5 20.91 -35.39 48.92
C PRO A 5 21.17 -34.12 48.11
N GLY A 6 21.74 -34.33 46.92
CA GLY A 6 22.19 -33.29 45.99
C GLY A 6 21.08 -32.42 45.41
N SER A 7 21.43 -31.15 45.24
CA SER A 7 20.67 -30.13 44.54
C SER A 7 20.51 -30.48 43.05
N GLU A 8 19.27 -30.62 42.59
CA GLU A 8 18.91 -30.58 41.18
C GLU A 8 19.21 -29.17 40.61
N PRO A 9 19.80 -29.06 39.41
CA PRO A 9 19.85 -27.79 38.72
C PRO A 9 18.46 -27.44 38.18
N ASP A 10 17.86 -26.44 38.79
CA ASP A 10 16.68 -25.72 38.33
C ASP A 10 16.92 -25.21 36.89
N LEU A 11 16.44 -25.97 35.90
CA LEU A 11 16.35 -25.54 34.53
C LEU A 11 15.19 -24.54 34.46
N GLY A 12 15.49 -23.29 34.83
CA GLY A 12 14.66 -22.12 34.57
C GLY A 12 14.38 -21.99 33.08
N LEU A 13 13.39 -22.72 32.60
CA LEU A 13 12.69 -22.40 31.37
C LEU A 13 11.83 -21.19 31.70
N ASP A 14 12.38 -19.99 31.44
CA ASP A 14 11.61 -18.76 31.42
C ASP A 14 10.41 -18.96 30.48
N PRO A 15 9.16 -18.96 31.00
CA PRO A 15 7.96 -19.06 30.15
C PRO A 15 7.77 -17.80 29.28
N ASP A 16 8.57 -16.76 29.52
CA ASP A 16 8.55 -15.48 28.82
C ASP A 16 9.59 -15.38 27.69
N SER A 17 10.06 -16.52 27.17
CA SER A 17 10.94 -16.61 25.99
C SER A 17 10.24 -16.10 24.71
N VAL A 18 10.19 -14.77 24.61
CA VAL A 18 10.20 -13.91 23.42
C VAL A 18 9.36 -14.42 22.24
N ALA A 19 8.03 -14.28 22.37
CA ALA A 19 7.19 -14.13 21.19
C ALA A 19 7.64 -12.86 20.44
N SER A 20 8.59 -13.00 19.52
CA SER A 20 8.87 -11.97 18.52
C SER A 20 7.52 -11.57 17.92
N PRO A 21 7.14 -10.28 17.90
CA PRO A 21 5.85 -9.89 17.33
C PRO A 21 5.88 -10.28 15.86
N HIS A 22 5.23 -11.39 15.53
CA HIS A 22 5.05 -11.80 14.14
C HIS A 22 4.34 -10.65 13.45
N LYS A 23 4.97 -10.10 12.41
CA LYS A 23 4.38 -8.99 11.63
C LYS A 23 2.95 -9.36 11.23
N PRO A 24 2.01 -8.40 11.22
CA PRO A 24 0.65 -8.70 10.81
C PRO A 24 0.63 -9.26 9.37
N PRO A 25 -0.36 -10.09 9.02
CA PRO A 25 -0.30 -10.87 7.79
C PRO A 25 -0.20 -10.02 6.50
N SER A 26 -0.85 -8.85 6.47
CA SER A 26 -0.77 -7.89 5.36
C SER A 26 0.63 -7.26 5.20
N GLU A 27 1.37 -7.07 6.28
CA GLU A 27 2.77 -6.65 6.22
C GLU A 27 3.67 -7.77 5.70
N GLN A 28 3.40 -9.02 6.09
CA GLN A 28 4.14 -10.17 5.56
C GLN A 28 3.95 -10.30 4.05
N LEU A 29 2.70 -10.17 3.56
CA LEU A 29 2.39 -10.13 2.13
C LEU A 29 3.21 -9.04 1.43
N THR A 30 3.14 -7.81 1.94
CA THR A 30 3.82 -6.65 1.34
C THR A 30 5.34 -6.82 1.36
N ALA A 31 5.91 -7.35 2.44
CA ALA A 31 7.33 -7.65 2.54
C ALA A 31 7.77 -8.68 1.48
N TRP A 32 6.99 -9.75 1.29
CA TRP A 32 7.25 -10.74 0.25
C TRP A 32 7.16 -10.13 -1.17
N LEU A 33 6.08 -9.40 -1.47
CA LEU A 33 5.89 -8.75 -2.78
C LEU A 33 7.02 -7.76 -3.12
N THR A 34 7.48 -6.98 -2.13
CA THR A 34 8.58 -6.04 -2.33
C THR A 34 9.92 -6.75 -2.52
N THR A 35 10.10 -7.93 -1.92
CA THR A 35 11.26 -8.80 -2.18
C THR A 35 11.28 -9.28 -3.63
N LEU A 36 10.12 -9.65 -4.21
CA LEU A 36 10.03 -10.03 -5.63
C LEU A 36 10.53 -8.91 -6.57
N VAL A 37 10.17 -7.66 -6.29
CA VAL A 37 10.62 -6.50 -7.09
C VAL A 37 12.13 -6.27 -6.92
N ARG A 38 12.63 -6.32 -5.68
CA ARG A 38 14.06 -6.12 -5.38
C ARG A 38 14.94 -7.18 -6.01
N ASN A 39 14.54 -8.44 -5.92
CA ASN A 39 15.25 -9.59 -6.49
C ASN A 39 15.04 -9.74 -8.00
N ARG A 40 14.21 -8.88 -8.62
CA ARG A 40 13.86 -8.93 -10.05
C ARG A 40 13.24 -10.27 -10.46
N GLU A 41 12.40 -10.84 -9.60
CA GLU A 41 11.63 -12.07 -9.86
C GLU A 41 10.46 -11.77 -10.80
N TYR A 42 10.78 -11.33 -12.02
CA TYR A 42 9.81 -10.87 -13.01
C TYR A 42 8.88 -11.98 -13.50
N GLY A 43 9.30 -13.24 -13.40
CA GLY A 43 8.48 -14.41 -13.68
C GLY A 43 7.27 -14.47 -12.75
N ASP A 44 7.49 -14.37 -11.44
CA ASP A 44 6.42 -14.41 -10.43
C ASP A 44 5.55 -13.15 -10.49
N LEU A 45 6.15 -11.97 -10.69
CA LEU A 45 5.38 -10.75 -10.94
C LEU A 45 4.55 -10.84 -12.24
N ALA A 46 5.03 -11.53 -13.26
CA ALA A 46 4.26 -11.77 -14.49
C ALA A 46 3.13 -12.76 -14.28
N GLN A 47 3.34 -13.80 -13.47
CA GLN A 47 2.30 -14.74 -13.07
C GLN A 47 1.20 -14.03 -12.28
N LEU A 48 1.56 -13.22 -11.28
CA LEU A 48 0.60 -12.43 -10.47
C LEU A 48 -0.26 -11.47 -11.31
N ARG A 49 0.20 -11.03 -12.49
CA ARG A 49 -0.62 -10.18 -13.38
C ARG A 49 -1.66 -10.95 -14.20
N ARG A 50 -1.66 -12.28 -14.17
CA ARG A 50 -2.57 -13.10 -15.00
C ARG A 50 -3.84 -13.43 -14.22
N SER A 51 -4.85 -12.58 -14.35
CA SER A 51 -6.13 -12.69 -13.63
C SER A 51 -6.98 -13.94 -13.95
N ARG A 52 -6.66 -14.68 -15.03
CA ARG A 52 -7.45 -15.83 -15.50
C ARG A 52 -6.91 -17.19 -15.09
N VAL A 53 -5.72 -17.24 -14.48
CA VAL A 53 -5.06 -18.50 -14.11
C VAL A 53 -4.58 -18.39 -12.67
N GLN A 54 -5.10 -19.24 -11.80
CA GLN A 54 -4.57 -19.36 -10.44
C GLN A 54 -3.18 -19.99 -10.54
N THR A 55 -2.15 -19.16 -10.38
CA THR A 55 -0.75 -19.59 -10.43
C THR A 55 -0.23 -19.87 -9.03
N ASN A 56 0.92 -20.55 -8.93
CA ASN A 56 1.61 -20.76 -7.65
C ASN A 56 1.86 -19.44 -6.91
N ALA A 57 2.15 -18.36 -7.62
CA ALA A 57 2.32 -17.03 -7.02
C ALA A 57 1.03 -16.48 -6.38
N HIS A 58 -0.14 -16.70 -6.99
CA HIS A 58 -1.42 -16.34 -6.38
C HIS A 58 -1.69 -17.19 -5.15
N ILE A 59 -1.53 -18.52 -5.28
CA ILE A 59 -1.71 -19.45 -4.14
C ILE A 59 -0.84 -19.03 -2.96
N ARG A 60 0.43 -18.69 -3.21
CA ARG A 60 1.36 -18.19 -2.19
C ARG A 60 0.90 -16.88 -1.56
N ALA A 61 0.40 -15.93 -2.36
CA ALA A 61 -0.17 -14.69 -1.85
C ALA A 61 -1.36 -14.97 -0.90
N GLY A 62 -2.27 -15.86 -1.30
CA GLY A 62 -3.44 -16.23 -0.50
C GLY A 62 -3.09 -16.91 0.83
N TRP A 63 -1.95 -17.59 0.94
CA TRP A 63 -1.50 -18.21 2.19
C TRP A 63 -1.12 -17.20 3.29
N TYR A 64 -0.90 -15.92 2.94
CA TYR A 64 -0.70 -14.87 3.93
C TYR A 64 -2.01 -14.38 4.54
N ALA A 65 -3.19 -14.78 4.04
CA ALA A 65 -4.44 -14.35 4.65
C ALA A 65 -4.59 -14.94 6.07
N PRO A 66 -5.11 -14.16 7.04
CA PRO A 66 -5.47 -14.71 8.35
C PRO A 66 -6.52 -15.80 8.15
N GLU A 67 -6.38 -16.91 8.89
CA GLU A 67 -7.30 -18.04 8.81
C GLU A 67 -7.50 -18.56 7.37
N ALA A 68 -6.46 -18.48 6.53
CA ALA A 68 -6.57 -18.80 5.10
C ALA A 68 -7.28 -20.14 4.82
N ARG A 69 -7.14 -21.15 5.69
CA ARG A 69 -7.80 -22.47 5.51
C ARG A 69 -9.32 -22.41 5.72
N GLU A 70 -9.79 -21.52 6.57
CA GLU A 70 -11.19 -21.46 7.04
C GLU A 70 -11.96 -20.32 6.36
N ASN A 71 -11.26 -19.26 5.95
CA ASN A 71 -11.84 -18.09 5.30
C ASN A 71 -11.35 -17.92 3.84
N PRO A 72 -12.04 -18.52 2.85
CA PRO A 72 -11.67 -18.41 1.44
C PRO A 72 -11.83 -16.98 0.89
N ALA A 73 -12.73 -16.16 1.46
CA ALA A 73 -12.88 -14.76 1.06
C ALA A 73 -11.64 -13.93 1.46
N GLY A 74 -11.04 -14.22 2.62
CA GLY A 74 -9.78 -13.61 3.05
C GLY A 74 -8.62 -13.91 2.09
N ARG A 75 -8.54 -15.15 1.56
CA ARG A 75 -7.53 -15.50 0.54
C ARG A 75 -7.68 -14.66 -0.74
N GLU A 76 -8.91 -14.53 -1.24
CA GLU A 76 -9.18 -13.76 -2.46
C GLU A 76 -8.67 -12.32 -2.32
N VAL A 77 -8.85 -11.70 -1.15
CA VAL A 77 -8.35 -10.34 -0.90
C VAL A 77 -6.84 -10.26 -1.07
N PHE A 78 -6.08 -11.17 -0.45
CA PHE A 78 -4.62 -11.17 -0.52
C PHE A 78 -4.12 -11.48 -1.94
N GLU A 79 -4.76 -12.41 -2.64
CA GLU A 79 -4.48 -12.71 -4.04
C GLU A 79 -4.70 -11.50 -4.95
N GLN A 80 -5.82 -10.79 -4.78
CA GLN A 80 -6.14 -9.62 -5.59
C GLN A 80 -5.25 -8.43 -5.26
N VAL A 81 -4.85 -8.23 -3.99
CA VAL A 81 -3.87 -7.20 -3.64
C VAL A 81 -2.52 -7.49 -4.29
N ALA A 82 -2.07 -8.75 -4.31
CA ALA A 82 -0.85 -9.14 -5.01
C ALA A 82 -0.94 -8.88 -6.54
N PHE A 83 -2.10 -9.15 -7.14
CA PHE A 83 -2.37 -8.79 -8.53
C PHE A 83 -2.26 -7.27 -8.77
N LEU A 84 -2.90 -6.45 -7.95
CA LEU A 84 -2.84 -4.98 -8.05
C LEU A 84 -1.42 -4.44 -7.88
N PHE A 85 -0.68 -4.99 -6.92
CA PHE A 85 0.73 -4.67 -6.70
C PHE A 85 1.57 -4.96 -7.96
N ALA A 86 1.37 -6.14 -8.57
CA ALA A 86 2.12 -6.56 -9.74
C ALA A 86 1.76 -5.76 -11.00
N VAL A 87 0.51 -5.29 -11.12
CA VAL A 87 0.06 -4.35 -12.16
C VAL A 87 0.76 -3.00 -11.99
N TYR A 88 0.81 -2.46 -10.77
CA TYR A 88 1.48 -1.19 -10.49
C TYR A 88 2.98 -1.27 -10.80
N HIS A 89 3.67 -2.27 -10.26
CA HIS A 89 5.12 -2.45 -10.40
C HIS A 89 5.59 -3.03 -11.74
N ARG A 90 4.72 -3.08 -12.76
CA ARG A 90 5.12 -3.55 -14.09
C ARG A 90 6.30 -2.72 -14.62
N GLY A 91 7.43 -3.38 -14.87
CA GLY A 91 8.63 -2.75 -15.41
C GLY A 91 9.38 -1.84 -14.43
N MET A 92 9.04 -1.84 -13.14
CA MET A 92 9.77 -1.09 -12.12
C MET A 92 10.93 -1.91 -11.55
N SER A 93 12.01 -1.21 -11.17
CA SER A 93 13.19 -1.78 -10.53
C SER A 93 13.25 -1.53 -9.02
N LYS A 94 12.43 -0.62 -8.50
CA LYS A 94 12.34 -0.30 -7.07
C LYS A 94 10.91 -0.50 -6.58
N PRO A 95 10.69 -1.19 -5.45
CA PRO A 95 9.36 -1.30 -4.87
C PRO A 95 8.93 0.04 -4.25
N LEU A 96 7.65 0.37 -4.41
CA LEU A 96 6.98 1.47 -3.75
C LEU A 96 5.93 0.90 -2.79
N TYR A 97 6.09 1.22 -1.50
CA TYR A 97 5.23 0.73 -0.43
C TYR A 97 3.87 1.45 -0.37
N GLY A 98 3.87 2.74 -0.69
CA GLY A 98 2.76 3.64 -0.40
C GLY A 98 2.58 3.87 1.09
N THR A 99 1.95 4.98 1.46
CA THR A 99 1.77 5.38 2.87
C THR A 99 0.31 5.63 3.25
N GLU A 100 -0.54 5.90 2.27
CA GLU A 100 -1.89 6.39 2.51
C GLU A 100 -2.98 5.38 2.09
N SER A 101 -4.23 5.71 2.40
CA SER A 101 -5.39 4.95 1.89
C SER A 101 -5.52 5.08 0.37
N LEU A 102 -6.39 4.25 -0.21
CA LEU A 102 -6.71 4.38 -1.64
C LEU A 102 -7.37 5.73 -1.95
N GLY A 103 -8.23 6.24 -1.07
CA GLY A 103 -8.90 7.53 -1.25
C GLY A 103 -7.92 8.70 -1.34
N ALA A 104 -7.02 8.79 -0.35
CA ALA A 104 -5.96 9.80 -0.33
C ALA A 104 -5.01 9.65 -1.52
N ALA A 105 -4.62 8.40 -1.87
CA ALA A 105 -3.81 8.17 -3.06
C ALA A 105 -4.51 8.63 -4.35
N ALA A 106 -5.80 8.33 -4.50
CA ALA A 106 -6.60 8.71 -5.66
C ALA A 106 -6.74 10.23 -5.81
N ARG A 107 -6.61 11.01 -4.74
CA ARG A 107 -6.58 12.47 -4.80
C ARG A 107 -5.44 13.02 -5.67
N ARG A 108 -4.34 12.26 -5.80
CA ARG A 108 -3.23 12.65 -6.68
C ARG A 108 -3.49 12.42 -8.16
N ILE A 109 -4.55 11.68 -8.52
CA ILE A 109 -4.91 11.44 -9.92
C ILE A 109 -5.37 12.74 -10.56
N GLY A 110 -4.83 13.05 -11.73
CA GLY A 110 -5.17 14.24 -12.50
C GLY A 110 -3.95 14.83 -13.19
N SER A 111 -4.04 16.09 -13.58
CA SER A 111 -2.98 16.82 -14.27
C SER A 111 -2.60 18.10 -13.50
N ARG A 112 -1.80 18.97 -14.12
CA ARG A 112 -1.49 20.29 -13.53
C ARG A 112 -2.71 21.23 -13.49
N ALA A 113 -3.72 20.99 -14.33
CA ALA A 113 -4.93 21.81 -14.42
C ALA A 113 -6.01 21.45 -13.38
N GLY A 114 -5.86 20.31 -12.69
CA GLY A 114 -6.80 19.81 -11.68
C GLY A 114 -6.45 18.40 -11.26
N ARG A 115 -6.63 18.08 -9.96
CA ARG A 115 -6.38 16.76 -9.38
C ARG A 115 -7.45 16.39 -8.37
N GLY A 116 -7.63 15.08 -8.17
CA GLY A 116 -8.50 14.55 -7.14
C GLY A 116 -9.94 15.04 -7.32
N PRO A 117 -10.55 15.69 -6.31
CA PRO A 117 -11.89 16.25 -6.42
C PRO A 117 -12.09 17.23 -7.59
N ASP A 118 -11.02 17.90 -8.05
CA ASP A 118 -11.08 18.85 -9.16
C ASP A 118 -10.95 18.17 -10.54
N ASP A 119 -10.64 16.86 -10.59
CA ASP A 119 -10.60 16.06 -11.81
C ASP A 119 -11.87 15.19 -11.90
N PRO A 120 -12.80 15.44 -12.84
CA PRO A 120 -14.03 14.66 -12.97
C PRO A 120 -13.79 13.17 -13.24
N GLY A 121 -12.65 12.80 -13.83
CA GLY A 121 -12.25 11.42 -14.04
C GLY A 121 -11.87 10.73 -12.73
N ALA A 122 -11.13 11.40 -11.85
CA ALA A 122 -10.77 10.90 -10.53
C ALA A 122 -12.01 10.74 -9.63
N VAL A 123 -12.90 11.75 -9.61
CA VAL A 123 -14.20 11.68 -8.89
C VAL A 123 -15.00 10.45 -9.32
N ARG A 124 -15.19 10.28 -10.64
CA ARG A 124 -15.93 9.11 -11.18
C ARG A 124 -15.31 7.77 -10.84
N LEU A 125 -13.98 7.70 -10.65
CA LEU A 125 -13.32 6.45 -10.24
C LEU A 125 -13.63 6.14 -8.78
N VAL A 126 -13.52 7.14 -7.91
CA VAL A 126 -13.78 6.97 -6.46
C VAL A 126 -15.25 6.70 -6.21
N ASP A 127 -16.18 7.44 -6.84
CA ASP A 127 -17.62 7.25 -6.69
C ASP A 127 -18.05 5.81 -6.96
N ARG A 128 -17.52 5.19 -8.03
CA ARG A 128 -17.82 3.80 -8.38
C ARG A 128 -17.27 2.79 -7.37
N ILE A 129 -16.16 3.12 -6.72
CA ILE A 129 -15.58 2.27 -5.67
C ILE A 129 -16.45 2.35 -4.43
N VAL A 130 -16.75 3.56 -3.96
CA VAL A 130 -17.43 3.77 -2.67
C VAL A 130 -18.91 3.43 -2.71
N ALA A 131 -19.55 3.48 -3.88
CA ALA A 131 -20.94 3.04 -4.06
C ALA A 131 -21.11 1.51 -4.05
N SER A 132 -20.02 0.74 -4.12
CA SER A 132 -20.09 -0.72 -4.30
C SER A 132 -20.29 -1.47 -2.98
N ARG A 133 -21.30 -2.35 -2.93
CA ARG A 133 -21.53 -3.26 -1.78
C ARG A 133 -20.57 -4.45 -1.72
N ARG A 134 -20.04 -4.86 -2.87
CA ARG A 134 -18.99 -5.88 -3.00
C ARG A 134 -17.65 -5.21 -3.25
N ILE A 135 -16.55 -5.92 -3.04
CA ILE A 135 -15.24 -5.36 -3.35
C ILE A 135 -15.17 -5.05 -4.85
N PRO A 136 -14.93 -3.77 -5.24
CA PRO A 136 -15.03 -3.35 -6.64
C PRO A 136 -13.73 -3.60 -7.41
N TRP A 137 -13.32 -4.86 -7.54
CA TRP A 137 -12.02 -5.28 -8.10
C TRP A 137 -11.61 -4.57 -9.39
N ARG A 138 -12.53 -4.49 -10.36
CA ARG A 138 -12.28 -3.81 -11.65
C ARG A 138 -11.97 -2.32 -11.48
N HIS A 139 -12.67 -1.65 -10.57
CA HIS A 139 -12.46 -0.22 -10.33
C HIS A 139 -11.17 0.02 -9.54
N LEU A 140 -10.83 -0.85 -8.59
CA LEU A 140 -9.53 -0.82 -7.91
C LEU A 140 -8.37 -0.94 -8.90
N GLN A 141 -8.46 -1.90 -9.83
CA GLN A 141 -7.46 -2.07 -10.88
C GLN A 141 -7.33 -0.82 -11.75
N HIS A 142 -8.44 -0.23 -12.19
CA HIS A 142 -8.40 1.00 -12.98
C HIS A 142 -7.76 2.16 -12.20
N THR A 143 -8.09 2.33 -10.93
CA THR A 143 -7.51 3.37 -10.08
C THR A 143 -6.01 3.19 -9.92
N VAL A 144 -5.54 1.98 -9.61
CA VAL A 144 -4.10 1.67 -9.49
C VAL A 144 -3.36 1.87 -10.82
N ALA A 145 -3.96 1.45 -11.93
CA ALA A 145 -3.39 1.68 -13.26
C ALA A 145 -3.33 3.17 -13.60
N ARG A 146 -4.33 3.98 -13.20
CA ARG A 146 -4.34 5.43 -13.38
C ARG A 146 -3.30 6.13 -12.51
N LEU A 147 -3.15 5.75 -11.24
CA LEU A 147 -2.08 6.25 -10.38
C LEU A 147 -0.72 6.05 -11.04
N ARG A 148 -0.45 4.83 -11.52
CA ARG A 148 0.78 4.52 -12.25
C ARG A 148 0.94 5.37 -13.51
N ALA A 149 -0.11 5.52 -14.31
CA ALA A 149 -0.07 6.28 -15.56
C ALA A 149 0.17 7.78 -15.33
N CYS A 150 -0.29 8.31 -14.19
CA CYS A 150 -0.03 9.68 -13.74
C CYS A 150 1.29 9.81 -12.96
N GLU A 151 2.12 8.76 -12.89
CA GLU A 151 3.37 8.70 -12.13
C GLU A 151 3.21 9.04 -10.63
N GLN A 152 2.04 8.75 -10.07
CA GLN A 152 1.72 9.01 -8.67
C GLN A 152 2.01 7.79 -7.81
N GLN A 153 2.46 8.03 -6.56
CA GLN A 153 2.72 6.97 -5.60
C GLN A 153 1.48 6.09 -5.35
N PRO A 154 1.67 4.76 -5.13
CA PRO A 154 0.56 3.86 -4.89
C PRO A 154 -0.06 4.10 -3.51
N PRO A 155 -1.25 3.53 -3.23
CA PRO A 155 -1.72 3.40 -1.86
C PRO A 155 -0.78 2.49 -1.05
N SER A 156 -0.87 2.56 0.28
CA SER A 156 -0.26 1.57 1.16
C SER A 156 -0.85 0.19 0.89
N TRP A 157 -0.02 -0.74 0.42
CA TRP A 157 -0.47 -2.11 0.10
C TRP A 157 -0.93 -2.88 1.34
N THR A 158 -0.22 -2.69 2.47
CA THR A 158 -0.62 -3.23 3.77
C THR A 158 -2.00 -2.73 4.18
N ARG A 159 -2.21 -1.41 4.13
CA ARG A 159 -3.50 -0.80 4.49
C ARG A 159 -4.60 -1.25 3.53
N LEU A 160 -4.31 -1.34 2.24
CA LEU A 160 -5.27 -1.82 1.23
C LEU A 160 -5.74 -3.25 1.53
N ALA A 161 -4.84 -4.17 1.91
CA ALA A 161 -5.23 -5.52 2.27
C ALA A 161 -6.13 -5.56 3.52
N ASN A 162 -5.82 -4.75 4.53
CA ASN A 162 -6.64 -4.64 5.74
C ASN A 162 -8.03 -4.04 5.43
N ASP A 163 -8.06 -2.90 4.74
CA ASP A 163 -9.28 -2.20 4.32
C ASP A 163 -10.20 -3.13 3.50
N LEU A 164 -9.64 -3.95 2.63
CA LEU A 164 -10.42 -4.89 1.82
C LEU A 164 -10.87 -6.13 2.59
N GLY A 165 -10.09 -6.58 3.58
CA GLY A 165 -10.50 -7.65 4.50
C GLY A 165 -11.72 -7.25 5.34
N GLU A 166 -11.81 -5.97 5.69
CA GLU A 166 -12.94 -5.40 6.45
C GLU A 166 -14.02 -4.77 5.57
N TRP A 167 -13.99 -4.97 4.24
CA TRP A 167 -14.90 -4.28 3.30
C TRP A 167 -16.39 -4.51 3.61
N HIS A 168 -16.71 -5.72 4.08
CA HIS A 168 -18.07 -6.12 4.44
C HIS A 168 -18.45 -5.78 5.89
N ASP A 169 -17.49 -5.36 6.72
CA ASP A 169 -17.78 -4.90 8.07
C ASP A 169 -18.37 -3.48 8.02
N ARG A 170 -19.65 -3.39 8.38
CA ARG A 170 -20.38 -2.12 8.44
C ARG A 170 -19.81 -1.17 9.49
N LYS A 171 -19.14 -1.66 10.53
CA LYS A 171 -18.51 -0.81 11.56
C LYS A 171 -17.21 -0.17 11.05
N ALA A 172 -16.45 -0.89 10.22
CA ALA A 172 -15.22 -0.39 9.61
C ALA A 172 -15.47 0.78 8.65
N ARG A 173 -16.62 0.80 7.97
CA ARG A 173 -17.08 1.90 7.07
C ARG A 173 -16.01 2.30 6.03
N ILE A 174 -15.30 1.32 5.48
CA ILE A 174 -14.12 1.54 4.61
C ILE A 174 -14.45 2.43 3.40
N ALA A 175 -15.54 2.15 2.68
CA ALA A 175 -15.98 2.96 1.55
C ALA A 175 -16.18 4.44 1.92
N TYR A 176 -16.77 4.71 3.09
CA TYR A 176 -16.94 6.07 3.60
C TYR A 176 -15.60 6.72 3.95
N ARG A 177 -14.70 5.99 4.62
CA ARG A 177 -13.35 6.51 4.94
C ARG A 177 -12.58 6.88 3.68
N TRP A 178 -12.62 6.05 2.64
CA TRP A 178 -11.96 6.38 1.36
C TRP A 178 -12.59 7.59 0.67
N ALA A 179 -13.91 7.78 0.76
CA ALA A 179 -14.56 8.99 0.26
C ALA A 179 -14.09 10.23 1.02
N VAL A 180 -14.04 10.16 2.35
CA VAL A 180 -13.54 11.24 3.20
C VAL A 180 -12.08 11.57 2.85
N ASP A 181 -11.21 10.57 2.82
CA ASP A 181 -9.78 10.76 2.51
C ASP A 181 -9.56 11.35 1.11
N PHE A 182 -10.46 11.08 0.16
CA PHE A 182 -10.39 11.67 -1.19
C PHE A 182 -10.80 13.14 -1.22
N HIS A 183 -11.78 13.53 -0.41
CA HIS A 183 -12.31 14.90 -0.34
C HIS A 183 -11.65 15.77 0.75
N ASP A 184 -10.88 15.18 1.66
CA ASP A 184 -10.18 15.91 2.71
C ASP A 184 -9.19 16.89 2.09
N PRO A 185 -9.34 18.23 2.31
CA PRO A 185 -8.48 19.24 1.71
C PRO A 185 -7.04 19.19 2.23
N SER A 186 -6.80 18.71 3.46
CA SER A 186 -5.50 18.79 4.14
C SER A 186 -4.40 17.91 3.53
N ALA A 187 -4.75 16.85 2.80
CA ALA A 187 -3.80 15.94 2.17
C ALA A 187 -3.09 16.47 0.92
N ALA A 188 -3.46 17.66 0.40
CA ALA A 188 -2.85 18.27 -0.80
C ALA A 188 -1.76 19.28 -0.46
N ASP A 189 -1.70 19.73 0.79
CA ASP A 189 -0.86 20.84 1.23
C ASP A 189 0.51 20.41 1.77
N PHE A 190 0.90 19.14 1.57
CA PHE A 190 2.30 18.76 1.70
C PHE A 190 2.97 18.92 0.34
N PRO A 191 3.59 20.08 0.04
CA PRO A 191 4.54 20.13 -1.06
C PRO A 191 5.58 19.06 -0.76
N LEU A 192 5.78 18.14 -1.71
CA LEU A 192 7.01 17.36 -1.77
C LEU A 192 8.14 18.34 -1.52
N TYR A 193 8.87 18.12 -0.43
CA TYR A 193 10.09 18.82 -0.10
C TYR A 193 10.89 19.03 -1.38
N ASP A 194 11.01 20.29 -1.76
CA ASP A 194 12.02 20.71 -2.71
C ASP A 194 13.35 20.44 -2.01
N THR A 195 13.97 19.29 -2.26
CA THR A 195 15.42 19.12 -2.04
C THR A 195 16.14 19.90 -3.14
N GLY A 196 15.89 21.21 -3.14
CA GLY A 196 16.58 22.23 -3.88
C GLY A 196 17.92 22.45 -3.22
N ASN A 197 18.90 21.73 -3.75
CA ASN A 197 20.31 22.04 -3.75
C ASN A 197 20.67 23.48 -3.27
N PRO A 198 21.37 23.68 -2.15
CA PRO A 198 21.88 25.00 -1.76
C PRO A 198 23.12 25.32 -2.62
N SER A 199 22.89 25.75 -3.85
CA SER A 199 23.93 26.36 -4.68
C SER A 199 23.30 27.24 -5.74
N THR A 200 22.96 28.45 -5.32
CA THR A 200 23.39 29.68 -6.00
C THR A 200 23.03 30.85 -5.10
N ALA A 201 23.95 31.15 -4.19
CA ALA A 201 24.01 32.44 -3.55
C ALA A 201 24.36 33.50 -4.62
N SER A 202 23.62 34.61 -4.56
CA SER A 202 24.07 35.97 -4.83
C SER A 202 24.39 36.37 -6.27
N LYS A 203 23.56 37.29 -6.81
CA LYS A 203 23.97 38.71 -6.84
C LYS A 203 22.80 39.65 -7.06
N GLN A 204 22.43 40.29 -5.97
CA GLN A 204 21.84 41.61 -5.93
C GLN A 204 22.82 42.63 -6.55
N THR A 205 22.42 43.32 -7.62
CA THR A 205 22.89 44.68 -7.90
C THR A 205 21.75 45.53 -8.41
N ASN A 206 21.33 46.42 -7.54
CA ASN A 206 20.49 47.57 -7.77
C ASN A 206 21.28 48.61 -8.62
N ARG A 207 20.66 49.29 -9.59
CA ARG A 207 21.02 50.67 -9.97
C ARG A 207 19.94 51.37 -10.82
N LYS A 208 19.66 52.60 -10.40
CA LYS A 208 18.71 53.62 -10.86
C LYS A 208 19.18 54.36 -12.13
N GLY A 209 18.26 55.11 -12.76
CA GLY A 209 18.49 56.32 -13.57
C GLY A 209 18.21 56.13 -15.07
N THR A 210 17.19 56.75 -15.70
CA THR A 210 16.98 58.17 -16.07
C THR A 210 17.61 58.57 -17.42
N THR A 211 16.74 58.96 -18.36
CA THR A 211 16.87 59.94 -19.47
C THR A 211 17.89 59.72 -20.61
N THR A 212 17.40 59.70 -21.86
CA THR A 212 17.48 60.81 -22.84
C THR A 212 16.47 60.57 -23.94
#